data_AF-E3NRP3-F1
#
_entry.id   AF-E3NRP3-F1
#
_cell.length_a   1.000
_cell.length_b   1.000
_cell.length_c   1.000
_cell.angle_alpha   90.00
_cell.angle_beta   90.00
_cell.angle_gamma   90.00
#
_symmetry.space_group_name_H-M   'P 1'
#
loop_
_entity.id
_entity.type
_entity.pdbx_description
1 polymer ?
#
loop_
_entity_poly.entity_id
_entity_poly.type
_entity_poly.pdbx_seq_one_letter_code
_entity_poly.pdbx_strand_id
1 'polypeptide(L)'
;MSKNCKSAENTDDDRTLAEDDQNDQNSGSMDHRFERITVTLEKVGGKKFGLGIASVHQRILVCKVENDSLVNGVLRYGDQILEINKKEVLTKIDCKKRLMSSLKEKGTVEMLLLRPKTPDAVTMIEQEIQMSQQPSSTAQAKQN
;
A
#
# COMPACT_ATOMS: atom_id res chain seq x y z
N MET A 1 9.50 -54.91 -65.30
CA MET A 1 10.74 -54.13 -65.13
C MET A 1 10.56 -53.20 -63.93
N SER A 2 11.48 -53.26 -62.96
CA SER A 2 11.98 -52.14 -62.10
C SER A 2 10.96 -51.24 -61.39
N LYS A 3 10.97 -50.95 -60.09
CA LYS A 3 11.89 -51.15 -58.97
C LYS A 3 11.10 -50.91 -57.67
N ASN A 4 11.47 -51.66 -56.65
CA ASN A 4 11.30 -51.43 -55.22
C ASN A 4 11.63 -49.98 -54.79
N CYS A 5 10.96 -49.45 -53.75
CA CYS A 5 11.64 -48.82 -52.60
C CYS A 5 10.65 -48.48 -51.46
N LYS A 6 11.06 -48.94 -50.28
CA LYS A 6 10.55 -48.72 -48.92
C LYS A 6 10.87 -47.29 -48.48
N SER A 7 10.07 -46.73 -47.57
CA SER A 7 10.59 -46.16 -46.31
C SER A 7 9.44 -45.90 -45.34
N ALA A 8 9.63 -46.41 -44.13
CA ALA A 8 8.89 -46.03 -42.94
C ALA A 8 9.47 -44.72 -42.40
N GLU A 9 8.64 -43.87 -41.82
CA GLU A 9 9.10 -42.86 -40.87
C GLU A 9 8.14 -42.88 -39.69
N ASN A 10 8.66 -43.38 -38.56
CA ASN A 10 8.05 -43.24 -37.24
C ASN A 10 8.52 -41.89 -36.70
N THR A 11 7.59 -41.11 -36.15
CA THR A 11 7.93 -40.19 -35.06
C THR A 11 6.68 -39.96 -34.23
N ASP A 12 6.60 -40.71 -33.14
CA ASP A 12 6.07 -40.24 -31.88
C ASP A 12 6.65 -38.87 -31.57
N ASP A 13 5.80 -37.90 -31.27
CA ASP A 13 6.04 -36.86 -30.26
C ASP A 13 4.74 -36.04 -30.12
N ASP A 14 3.89 -36.54 -29.22
CA ASP A 14 2.88 -35.79 -28.52
C ASP A 14 3.54 -34.56 -27.86
N ARG A 15 3.46 -33.42 -28.53
CA ARG A 15 3.72 -32.11 -27.91
C ARG A 15 2.40 -31.38 -27.77
N THR A 16 1.72 -31.63 -26.66
CA THR A 16 0.95 -30.58 -25.99
C THR A 16 1.88 -29.40 -25.73
N LEU A 17 1.90 -28.43 -26.64
CA LEU A 17 2.42 -27.10 -26.35
C LEU A 17 1.38 -26.41 -25.46
N ALA A 18 1.44 -26.72 -24.17
CA ALA A 18 1.05 -25.78 -23.15
C ALA A 18 2.09 -24.65 -23.20
N GLU A 19 1.85 -23.66 -24.05
CA GLU A 19 2.44 -22.35 -23.86
C GLU A 19 1.36 -21.50 -23.20
N ASP A 20 1.37 -21.58 -21.86
CA ASP A 20 0.82 -20.57 -20.97
C ASP A 20 1.37 -19.20 -21.37
N ASP A 21 0.69 -18.51 -22.29
CA ASP A 21 0.91 -17.09 -22.57
C ASP A 21 0.31 -16.28 -21.40
N GLN A 22 0.88 -16.46 -20.21
CA GLN A 22 0.67 -15.58 -19.05
C GLN A 22 1.49 -14.30 -19.22
N ASN A 23 1.41 -13.66 -20.39
CA ASN A 23 1.99 -12.34 -20.60
C ASN A 23 0.91 -11.25 -20.59
N ASP A 24 0.09 -11.25 -19.53
CA ASP A 24 -0.79 -10.14 -19.17
C ASP A 24 -0.16 -9.22 -18.10
N GLN A 25 1.18 -9.19 -18.03
CA GLN A 25 1.92 -8.47 -16.98
C GLN A 25 2.05 -6.95 -17.22
N ASN A 26 1.37 -6.37 -18.21
CA ASN A 26 1.41 -4.91 -18.41
C ASN A 26 0.10 -4.29 -18.93
N SER A 27 -1.05 -4.80 -18.52
CA SER A 27 -2.30 -4.02 -18.62
C SER A 27 -2.34 -2.97 -17.51
N GLY A 28 -1.57 -1.89 -17.70
CA GLY A 28 -1.91 -0.47 -17.54
C GLY A 28 -2.94 0.07 -16.53
N SER A 29 -3.44 -0.69 -15.56
CA SER A 29 -4.44 -0.18 -14.63
C SER A 29 -3.77 0.16 -13.30
N MET A 30 -3.67 1.47 -13.05
CA MET A 30 -3.04 2.10 -11.89
C MET A 30 -3.54 1.54 -10.54
N ASP A 31 -4.69 0.86 -10.53
CA ASP A 31 -5.35 0.28 -9.37
C ASP A 31 -4.66 -0.98 -8.81
N HIS A 32 -3.88 -1.74 -9.61
CA HIS A 32 -3.21 -2.94 -9.10
C HIS A 32 -2.08 -2.63 -8.12
N ARG A 33 -1.57 -1.38 -8.13
CA ARG A 33 -0.46 -0.94 -7.27
C ARG A 33 -0.84 -0.78 -5.81
N PHE A 34 -2.13 -0.60 -5.53
CA PHE A 34 -2.64 -0.35 -4.20
C PHE A 34 -3.86 -1.20 -3.88
N GLU A 35 -4.00 -1.61 -2.61
CA GLU A 35 -5.17 -2.33 -2.13
C GLU A 35 -6.03 -1.43 -1.26
N ARG A 36 -7.34 -1.40 -1.52
CA ARG A 36 -8.29 -0.74 -0.61
C ARG A 36 -8.72 -1.74 0.45
N ILE A 37 -8.40 -1.46 1.70
CA ILE A 37 -8.69 -2.35 2.84
C ILE A 37 -9.48 -1.60 3.90
N THR A 38 -10.51 -2.25 4.45
CA THR A 38 -11.20 -1.76 5.64
C THR A 38 -10.58 -2.44 6.86
N VAL A 39 -10.17 -1.64 7.84
CA VAL A 39 -9.65 -2.14 9.10
C VAL A 39 -10.45 -1.59 10.26
N THR A 40 -10.59 -2.39 11.32
CA THR A 40 -11.22 -1.97 12.56
C THR A 40 -10.19 -1.96 13.66
N LEU A 41 -10.21 -0.90 14.45
CA LEU A 41 -9.31 -0.67 15.55
C LEU A 41 -10.10 -0.55 16.83
N GLU A 42 -9.79 -1.37 17.83
CA GLU A 42 -10.47 -1.40 19.11
C GLU A 42 -9.61 -0.79 20.22
N LYS A 43 -10.26 -0.09 21.13
CA LYS A 43 -9.63 0.53 22.30
C LYS A 43 -9.25 -0.54 23.30
N VAL A 44 -7.95 -0.80 23.39
CA VAL A 44 -7.36 -1.64 24.44
C VAL A 44 -6.85 -0.75 25.57
N GLY A 45 -7.35 -0.98 26.78
CA GLY A 45 -6.91 -0.27 27.98
C GLY A 45 -5.40 -0.44 28.23
N GLY A 46 -4.73 0.63 28.67
CA GLY A 46 -3.31 0.60 29.01
C GLY A 46 -2.33 0.67 27.83
N LYS A 47 -2.79 0.54 26.58
CA LYS A 47 -1.93 0.72 25.40
C LYS A 47 -1.93 2.16 24.91
N LYS A 48 -0.76 2.67 24.54
CA LYS A 48 -0.62 3.96 23.84
C LYS A 48 -1.15 3.84 22.41
N PHE A 49 -1.64 4.96 21.85
CA PHE A 49 -2.15 4.96 20.48
C PHE A 49 -1.05 4.63 19.46
N GLY A 50 0.13 5.27 19.59
CA GLY A 50 1.36 4.91 18.86
C GLY A 50 1.33 5.07 17.34
N LEU A 51 0.53 6.02 16.83
CA LEU A 51 0.46 6.34 15.40
C LEU A 51 1.08 7.71 15.10
N GLY A 52 1.96 7.77 14.11
CA GLY A 52 2.40 9.00 13.46
C GLY A 52 1.79 9.13 12.07
N ILE A 53 1.23 10.30 11.79
CA ILE A 53 0.67 10.64 10.47
C ILE A 53 1.32 11.90 9.90
N ALA A 54 1.59 11.86 8.60
CA ALA A 54 2.03 12.96 7.76
C ALA A 54 0.88 13.40 6.83
N SER A 55 0.86 14.69 6.49
CA SER A 55 -0.07 15.23 5.51
C SER A 55 0.74 15.59 4.27
N VAL A 56 0.53 14.90 3.16
CA VAL A 56 1.27 15.11 1.91
C VAL A 56 0.28 15.18 0.76
N HIS A 57 0.32 16.23 -0.06
CA HIS A 57 -0.58 16.41 -1.20
C HIS A 57 -2.07 16.15 -0.90
N GLN A 58 -2.60 16.69 0.23
CA GLN A 58 -3.97 16.45 0.73
C GLN A 58 -4.31 15.00 1.11
N ARG A 59 -3.29 14.14 1.24
CA ARG A 59 -3.40 12.75 1.69
C ARG A 59 -2.86 12.62 3.09
N ILE A 60 -3.47 11.73 3.87
CA ILE A 60 -3.00 11.40 5.21
C ILE A 60 -2.28 10.06 5.16
N LEU A 61 -0.96 10.10 5.31
CA LEU A 61 -0.09 8.94 5.23
C LEU A 61 0.39 8.54 6.62
N VAL A 62 0.45 7.24 6.89
CA VAL A 62 1.05 6.69 8.09
C VAL A 62 2.56 6.73 7.94
N CYS A 63 3.23 7.51 8.78
CA CYS A 63 4.68 7.67 8.77
C CYS A 63 5.38 7.06 9.99
N LYS A 64 4.62 6.59 10.98
CA LYS A 64 5.18 5.89 12.13
C LYS A 64 4.13 4.98 12.76
N VAL A 65 4.54 3.76 13.08
CA VAL A 65 3.77 2.80 13.86
C VAL A 65 4.67 2.36 15.00
N GLU A 66 4.27 2.63 16.25
CA GLU A 66 5.06 2.22 17.40
C GLU A 66 4.81 0.75 17.73
N ASN A 67 5.87 0.03 18.09
CA ASN A 67 5.76 -1.30 18.69
C ASN A 67 4.98 -1.22 20.01
N ASP A 68 4.26 -2.30 20.33
CA ASP A 68 3.38 -2.39 21.51
C ASP A 68 2.28 -1.32 21.61
N SER A 69 1.97 -0.67 20.49
CA SER A 69 0.85 0.28 20.42
C SER A 69 -0.47 -0.39 20.03
N LEU A 70 -1.53 0.39 20.15
CA LEU A 70 -2.88 0.01 19.75
C LEU A 70 -3.01 -0.19 18.24
N VAL A 71 -2.23 0.55 17.44
CA VAL A 71 -2.22 0.44 15.98
C VAL A 71 -1.27 -0.62 15.43
N ASN A 72 -0.41 -1.18 16.29
CA ASN A 72 0.55 -2.20 15.88
C ASN A 72 -0.18 -3.44 15.35
N GLY A 73 0.22 -3.93 14.18
CA GLY A 73 -0.41 -5.06 13.49
C GLY A 73 -1.65 -4.73 12.66
N VAL A 74 -2.32 -3.60 12.92
CA VAL A 74 -3.47 -3.13 12.13
C VAL A 74 -3.03 -2.18 11.01
N LEU A 75 -2.28 -1.14 11.40
CA LEU A 75 -1.73 -0.14 10.49
C LEU A 75 -0.26 -0.43 10.20
N ARG A 76 0.18 -0.03 9.01
CA ARG A 76 1.57 -0.16 8.56
C ARG A 76 2.08 1.19 8.06
N TYR A 77 3.40 1.35 8.10
CA TYR A 77 4.04 2.50 7.45
C TYR A 77 3.66 2.52 5.97
N GLY A 78 3.32 3.70 5.45
CA GLY A 78 2.90 3.90 4.07
C GLY A 78 1.41 3.68 3.80
N ASP A 79 0.62 3.24 4.78
CA ASP A 79 -0.84 3.20 4.61
C ASP A 79 -1.39 4.62 4.44
N GLN A 80 -2.26 4.83 3.45
CA GLN A 80 -3.00 6.06 3.28
C GLN A 80 -4.38 5.93 3.90
N ILE A 81 -4.74 6.85 4.80
CA ILE A 81 -6.06 6.90 5.43
C ILE A 81 -7.00 7.71 4.53
N LEU A 82 -8.06 7.07 4.02
CA LEU A 82 -9.07 7.70 3.18
C LEU A 82 -10.27 8.15 4.01
N GLU A 83 -10.81 7.24 4.83
CA GLU A 83 -12.02 7.47 5.60
C GLU A 83 -11.88 6.95 7.03
N ILE A 84 -12.58 7.61 7.95
CA ILE A 84 -12.77 7.16 9.33
C ILE A 84 -14.26 7.13 9.62
N ASN A 85 -14.80 5.96 10.00
CA ASN A 85 -16.21 5.73 10.26
C ASN A 85 -17.11 6.23 9.12
N LYS A 86 -16.76 5.85 7.88
CA LYS A 86 -17.49 6.21 6.64
C LYS A 86 -17.53 7.73 6.36
N LYS A 87 -16.55 8.48 6.87
CA LYS A 87 -16.37 9.91 6.60
C LYS A 87 -14.98 10.16 6.05
N GLU A 88 -14.90 10.81 4.89
CA GLU A 88 -13.64 11.18 4.25
C GLU A 88 -12.82 12.15 5.08
N VAL A 89 -11.50 11.96 5.07
CA VAL A 89 -10.56 12.70 5.90
C VAL A 89 -9.51 13.34 5.00
N LEU A 90 -9.51 14.67 4.94
CA LEU A 90 -8.61 15.43 4.07
C LEU A 90 -7.46 16.10 4.83
N THR A 91 -7.57 16.23 6.16
CA THR A 91 -6.59 16.95 6.98
C THR A 91 -6.16 16.15 8.20
N LYS A 92 -4.92 16.38 8.63
CA LYS A 92 -4.33 15.74 9.82
C LYS A 92 -5.11 16.04 11.11
N ILE A 93 -5.63 17.26 11.24
CA ILE A 93 -6.40 17.70 12.42
C ILE A 93 -7.71 16.92 12.50
N ASP A 94 -8.43 16.84 11.38
CA ASP A 94 -9.70 16.13 11.28
C ASP A 94 -9.52 14.62 11.51
N CYS A 95 -8.47 14.02 10.93
CA CYS A 95 -8.07 12.63 11.18
C CYS A 95 -7.93 12.36 12.68
N LYS A 96 -7.07 13.13 13.35
CA LYS A 96 -6.77 12.97 14.78
C LYS A 96 -8.03 13.15 15.63
N LYS A 97 -8.85 14.18 15.35
CA LYS A 97 -10.07 14.45 16.09
C LYS A 97 -11.05 13.29 16.00
N ARG A 98 -11.26 12.72 14.80
CA ARG A 98 -12.19 11.61 14.59
C ARG A 98 -11.71 10.31 15.21
N LEU A 99 -10.42 9.99 15.11
CA LEU A 99 -9.85 8.81 15.78
C LEU A 99 -10.07 8.89 17.30
N MET A 100 -9.72 10.02 17.91
CA MET A 100 -9.84 10.19 19.36
C MET A 100 -11.30 10.19 19.84
N SER A 101 -12.20 10.89 19.15
CA SER A 101 -13.63 10.93 19.51
C SER A 101 -14.26 9.54 19.37
N SER A 102 -14.01 8.84 18.26
CA SER A 102 -14.58 7.51 18.01
C SER A 102 -14.11 6.48 19.03
N LEU A 103 -12.81 6.44 19.33
CA LEU A 103 -12.27 5.54 20.35
C LEU A 103 -12.75 5.88 21.76
N LYS A 104 -13.02 7.15 22.06
CA LYS A 104 -13.55 7.58 23.36
C LYS A 104 -15.02 7.20 23.53
N GLU A 105 -15.83 7.40 22.50
CA GLU A 105 -17.30 7.23 22.55
C GLU A 105 -17.74 5.79 22.30
N LYS A 106 -17.19 5.14 21.27
CA LYS A 106 -17.60 3.80 20.84
C LYS A 106 -16.66 2.71 21.30
N GLY A 107 -15.43 3.06 21.69
CA GLY A 107 -14.38 2.09 21.96
C GLY A 107 -13.80 1.45 20.69
N THR A 108 -14.34 1.72 19.51
CA THR A 108 -13.86 1.18 18.24
C THR A 108 -13.85 2.26 17.16
N VAL A 109 -13.01 2.08 16.14
CA VAL A 109 -12.98 2.92 14.95
C VAL A 109 -12.74 2.09 13.70
N GLU A 110 -13.61 2.26 12.71
CA GLU A 110 -13.45 1.67 11.38
C GLU A 110 -12.72 2.67 10.48
N MET A 111 -11.75 2.20 9.71
CA MET A 111 -10.95 3.01 8.81
C MET A 111 -10.86 2.35 7.45
N LEU A 112 -10.94 3.16 6.41
CA LEU A 112 -10.71 2.73 5.04
C LEU A 112 -9.34 3.23 4.60
N LEU A 113 -8.49 2.30 4.21
CA LEU A 113 -7.10 2.55 3.89
C LEU A 113 -6.81 2.17 2.45
N LEU A 114 -5.77 2.80 1.91
CA LEU A 114 -5.13 2.40 0.68
C LEU A 114 -3.69 1.95 1.02
N ARG A 115 -3.41 0.66 0.83
CA ARG A 115 -2.13 0.04 1.17
C ARG A 115 -1.32 -0.23 -0.11
N PRO A 116 -0.06 0.23 -0.20
CA PRO A 116 0.78 -0.09 -1.35
C PRO A 116 1.07 -1.60 -1.38
N LYS A 117 0.88 -2.22 -2.55
CA LYS A 117 1.13 -3.66 -2.77
C LYS A 117 2.43 -3.92 -3.50
N THR A 118 2.73 -3.08 -4.50
CA THR A 118 3.91 -3.25 -5.35
C THR A 118 5.11 -2.53 -4.74
N PRO A 119 6.34 -3.04 -4.97
CA PRO A 119 7.55 -2.40 -4.45
C PRO A 119 7.70 -0.96 -4.95
N ASP A 120 7.35 -0.72 -6.21
CA ASP A 120 7.27 0.62 -6.81
C ASP A 120 6.38 1.58 -5.99
N ALA A 121 5.16 1.15 -5.65
CA ALA A 121 4.24 1.96 -4.88
C ALA A 121 4.72 2.21 -3.44
N VAL A 122 5.35 1.21 -2.81
CA VAL A 122 5.96 1.37 -1.48
C VAL A 122 7.04 2.44 -1.53
N THR A 123 7.98 2.34 -2.48
CA THR A 123 9.06 3.32 -2.64
C THR A 123 8.53 4.72 -2.95
N MET A 124 7.51 4.85 -3.79
CA MET A 124 6.87 6.15 -4.06
C MET A 124 6.33 6.79 -2.78
N ILE A 125 5.60 6.03 -1.97
CA ILE A 125 5.02 6.53 -0.72
C ILE A 125 6.12 6.85 0.31
N GLU A 126 7.15 6.01 0.42
CA GLU A 126 8.29 6.24 1.30
C GLU A 126 9.01 7.55 0.98
N GLN A 127 9.30 7.79 -0.32
CA GLN A 127 9.91 9.03 -0.78
C GLN A 127 9.02 10.24 -0.49
N GLU A 128 7.71 10.14 -0.76
CA GLU A 128 6.74 11.21 -0.50
C GLU A 128 6.70 11.58 1.00
N ILE A 129 6.69 10.58 1.88
CA ILE A 129 6.75 10.78 3.33
C ILE A 129 8.09 11.41 3.74
N GLN A 130 9.21 10.92 3.20
CA GLN A 130 10.55 11.40 3.56
C GLN A 130 10.76 12.86 3.13
N MET A 131 10.34 13.22 1.92
CA MET A 131 10.40 14.61 1.43
C MET A 131 9.54 15.55 2.28
N SER A 132 8.39 15.09 2.77
CA SER A 132 7.52 15.90 3.65
C SER A 132 8.12 16.18 5.04
N GLN A 133 9.10 15.39 5.46
CA GLN A 133 9.73 15.49 6.79
C GLN A 133 11.07 16.21 6.77
N GLN A 134 11.62 16.56 5.61
CA GLN A 134 12.88 17.30 5.56
C GLN A 134 12.67 18.74 6.03
N PRO A 135 13.52 19.25 6.96
CA PRO A 135 13.56 20.68 7.22
C PRO A 135 14.07 21.37 5.96
N SER A 136 13.29 22.33 5.43
CA SER A 136 13.72 23.18 4.33
C SER A 136 15.00 23.92 4.73
N SER A 137 16.16 23.45 4.25
CA SER A 137 17.43 24.17 4.39
C SER A 137 17.45 25.39 3.48
N THR A 138 16.80 26.46 3.90
CA THR A 138 17.08 27.83 3.46
C THR A 138 17.81 28.58 4.56
N ALA A 139 19.00 28.10 4.93
CA ALA A 139 20.01 28.92 5.57
C ALA A 139 21.04 29.32 4.50
N GLN A 140 20.71 30.35 3.71
CA GLN A 140 21.70 31.00 2.87
C GLN A 140 22.72 31.66 3.79
N ALA A 141 23.92 31.09 3.83
CA ALA A 141 25.09 31.69 4.44
C ALA A 141 25.32 33.08 3.83
N LYS A 142 25.29 34.12 4.68
CA LYS A 142 25.80 35.44 4.33
C LYS A 142 27.28 35.28 3.97
N GLN A 143 27.62 35.43 2.69
CA GLN A 143 29.00 35.65 2.28
C GLN A 143 29.33 37.13 2.48
N ASN A 144 30.46 37.32 3.16
CA ASN A 144 31.09 38.56 3.57
C ASN A 144 31.75 39.27 2.39
#